data_AF-A0A1U8KIT4-F1
#
_entry.id   AF-A0A1U8KIT4-F1
#
_cell.length_a   1.000
_cell.length_b   1.000
_cell.length_c   1.000
_cell.angle_alpha   90.00
_cell.angle_beta   90.00
_cell.angle_gamma   90.00
#
_symmetry.space_group_name_H-M   'P 1'
#
loop_
_entity.id
_entity.type
_entity.pdbx_description
1 polymer ?
#
loop_
_entity_poly.entity_id
_entity_poly.type
_entity_poly.pdbx_seq_one_letter_code
_entity_poly.pdbx_strand_id
1 'polypeptide(L)' 'MEEEITFTATLDKEQVPTSIAEALKDPKWRRAVEEEICALEKNATWTITDLPQGKKAVGCKWIFAVKYNSNGSIQRYKS' A
#
# COMPACT_ATOMS: atom_id res chain seq x y z
N MET A 1 -9.39 -28.44 17.22
CA MET A 1 -8.01 -28.05 16.87
C MET A 1 -7.90 -27.93 15.35
N GLU A 2 -8.86 -27.23 14.72
CA GLU A 2 -8.99 -27.14 13.25
C GLU A 2 -9.15 -25.68 12.76
N GLU A 3 -9.31 -24.70 13.66
CA GLU A 3 -9.45 -23.28 13.30
C GLU A 3 -8.11 -22.59 12.96
N GLU A 4 -6.96 -23.23 13.25
CA GLU A 4 -5.64 -22.64 13.01
C GLU A 4 -5.17 -22.76 11.54
N ILE A 5 -5.67 -23.76 10.81
CA ILE A 5 -5.18 -24.11 9.46
C ILE A 5 -5.84 -23.24 8.37
N THR A 6 -7.03 -22.69 8.64
CA THR A 6 -7.76 -21.83 7.70
C THR A 6 -7.19 -20.41 7.64
N PHE A 7 -6.62 -19.91 8.75
CA PHE A 7 -6.10 -18.54 8.84
C PHE A 7 -4.91 -18.29 7.91
N THR A 8 -4.01 -19.26 7.78
CA THR A 8 -2.81 -19.15 6.92
C THR A 8 -3.12 -19.36 5.44
N ALA A 9 -4.11 -20.20 5.09
CA ALA A 9 -4.44 -20.52 3.71
C ALA A 9 -5.16 -19.38 2.95
N THR A 10 -5.92 -18.52 3.65
CA THR A 10 -6.55 -17.34 3.02
C THR A 10 -5.59 -16.19 2.76
N LEU A 11 -4.45 -16.12 3.47
CA LEU A 11 -3.44 -15.08 3.28
C LEU A 11 -2.75 -15.20 1.90
N ASP A 12 -2.73 -16.40 1.32
CA ASP A 12 -2.06 -16.70 0.04
C ASP A 12 -2.86 -16.28 -1.21
N LYS A 13 -4.14 -15.90 -1.06
CA LYS A 13 -5.00 -15.54 -2.21
C LYS A 13 -4.88 -14.08 -2.65
N GLU A 14 -4.47 -13.18 -1.77
CA GLU A 14 -4.37 -11.75 -2.08
C GLU A 14 -2.93 -11.42 -2.47
N GLN A 15 -2.66 -11.24 -3.77
CA GLN A 15 -1.38 -10.74 -4.23
C GLN A 15 -1.21 -9.28 -3.78
N VAL A 16 -0.43 -9.10 -2.72
CA VAL A 16 -0.03 -7.77 -2.25
C VAL A 16 1.11 -7.28 -3.15
N PRO A 17 0.95 -6.12 -3.80
CA PRO A 17 2.00 -5.58 -4.67
C PRO A 17 3.22 -5.26 -3.83
N THR A 18 4.38 -5.64 -4.33
CA THR A 18 5.66 -5.36 -3.64
C THR A 18 6.23 -3.99 -4.02
N SER A 19 5.70 -3.40 -5.10
CA SER A 19 6.14 -2.15 -5.69
C SER A 19 4.96 -1.28 -6.10
N ILE A 20 5.15 0.05 -6.09
CA ILE A 20 4.11 0.99 -6.52
C ILE A 20 3.71 0.76 -7.98
N ALA A 21 4.66 0.35 -8.83
CA ALA A 21 4.40 0.03 -10.23
C ALA A 21 3.45 -1.17 -10.40
N GLU A 22 3.48 -2.14 -9.47
CA GLU A 22 2.53 -3.25 -9.44
C GLU A 22 1.20 -2.79 -8.86
N ALA A 23 1.23 -2.02 -7.77
CA ALA A 23 0.05 -1.45 -7.14
C ALA A 23 -0.78 -0.58 -8.12
N LEU A 24 -0.12 0.18 -9.00
CA LEU A 24 -0.80 1.03 -9.98
C LEU A 24 -1.46 0.24 -11.13
N LYS A 25 -1.09 -1.03 -11.34
CA LYS A 25 -1.76 -1.90 -12.32
C LYS A 25 -3.13 -2.34 -11.82
N ASP A 26 -3.27 -2.51 -10.51
CA ASP A 26 -4.53 -2.89 -9.88
C ASP A 26 -5.35 -1.65 -9.49
N PRO A 27 -6.59 -1.51 -9.96
CA PRO A 27 -7.41 -0.33 -9.64
C PRO A 27 -7.69 -0.18 -8.15
N LYS A 28 -7.72 -1.29 -7.39
CA LYS A 28 -7.90 -1.29 -5.93
C LYS A 28 -6.73 -0.59 -5.21
N TRP A 29 -5.52 -0.96 -5.60
CA TRP A 29 -4.29 -0.46 -5.00
C TRP A 29 -3.95 0.95 -5.51
N ARG A 30 -4.21 1.23 -6.79
CA ARG A 30 -4.12 2.58 -7.35
C ARG A 30 -4.94 3.58 -6.52
N ARG A 31 -6.19 3.27 -6.21
CA ARG A 31 -7.05 4.17 -5.42
C ARG A 31 -6.47 4.42 -4.01
N ALA A 32 -5.93 3.39 -3.37
CA ALA A 32 -5.26 3.55 -2.07
C ALA A 32 -4.03 4.48 -2.16
N VAL A 33 -3.20 4.30 -3.19
CA VAL A 33 -2.05 5.18 -3.47
C VAL A 33 -2.49 6.62 -3.71
N GLU A 34 -3.51 6.84 -4.55
CA GLU A 34 -4.03 8.18 -4.83
C GLU A 34 -4.60 8.85 -3.58
N GLU A 35 -5.33 8.12 -2.73
CA GLU A 35 -5.82 8.66 -1.46
C GLU A 35 -4.68 9.10 -0.54
N GLU A 36 -3.60 8.32 -0.45
CA GLU A 36 -2.43 8.67 0.37
C GLU A 36 -1.67 9.87 -0.20
N ILE A 37 -1.48 9.94 -1.53
CA ILE A 37 -0.87 11.11 -2.19
C ILE A 37 -1.72 12.37 -1.94
N CYS A 38 -3.04 12.28 -2.13
CA CYS A 38 -3.95 13.40 -1.89
C CYS A 38 -3.93 13.83 -0.41
N ALA A 39 -3.82 12.88 0.53
CA ALA A 39 -3.68 13.19 1.94
C ALA A 39 -2.35 13.92 2.25
N LEU A 40 -1.24 13.53 1.61
CA LEU A 40 0.06 14.20 1.73
C LEU A 40 0.00 15.63 1.19
N GLU A 41 -0.63 15.84 0.02
CA GLU A 41 -0.84 17.17 -0.56
C GLU A 41 -1.72 18.05 0.34
N LYS A 42 -2.83 17.49 0.85
CA LYS A 42 -3.75 18.20 1.75
C LYS A 42 -3.10 18.61 3.07
N ASN A 43 -2.19 17.79 3.58
CA ASN A 43 -1.44 18.10 4.80
C ASN A 43 -0.37 19.19 4.59
N ALA A 44 -0.13 19.64 3.35
CA ALA A 44 0.82 20.70 2.98
C ALA A 44 2.25 20.52 3.55
N THR A 45 2.58 19.30 3.99
CA THR A 45 3.89 18.97 4.56
C THR A 45 4.87 18.46 3.51
N TRP A 46 4.40 18.24 2.27
CA TRP A 46 5.18 17.74 1.15
C TRP A 46 4.95 18.61 -0.08
N THR A 47 6.04 18.98 -0.75
CA THR A 47 6.01 19.66 -2.05
C THR A 47 6.84 18.84 -3.02
N ILE A 48 6.29 18.53 -4.18
CA ILE A 48 7.07 17.88 -5.25
C ILE A 48 8.06 18.92 -5.77
N THR A 49 9.36 18.62 -5.63
CA THR A 49 10.45 19.46 -6.13
C THR A 49 11.37 18.59 -6.98
N ASP A 50 11.94 19.18 -8.02
CA ASP A 50 13.01 18.55 -8.78
C ASP A 50 14.22 18.30 -7.88
N LEU A 51 14.94 17.20 -8.14
CA LEU A 51 16.14 16.86 -7.41
C LEU A 51 17.24 17.91 -7.73
N PRO A 52 17.68 18.73 -6.76
CA PRO A 52 18.74 19.71 -7.02
C PRO A 52 20.05 19.02 -7.43
N GLN A 53 20.76 19.66 -8.36
CA GLN A 53 22.01 19.13 -8.92
C GLN A 53 23.04 18.85 -7.81
N GLY A 54 23.61 17.64 -7.83
CA GLY A 54 24.61 17.19 -6.85
C GLY A 54 24.04 16.70 -5.52
N LYS A 55 22.72 16.61 -5.36
CA LYS A 55 22.08 15.97 -4.19
C LYS A 55 21.58 14.57 -4.54
N LYS A 56 21.59 13.69 -3.54
CA LYS A 56 21.03 12.34 -3.64
C LYS A 56 19.59 12.38 -3.15
N ALA A 57 18.65 11.94 -3.97
CA ALA A 57 17.28 11.71 -3.52
C ALA A 57 17.29 10.64 -2.43
N VAL A 58 16.66 10.92 -1.30
CA VAL A 58 16.34 9.86 -0.34
C VAL A 58 15.18 9.08 -0.93
N GLY A 59 15.37 7.78 -1.14
CA GLY A 59 14.32 6.93 -1.68
C GLY A 59 13.15 6.83 -0.72
N CYS A 60 11.93 6.98 -1.23
CA CYS A 60 10.72 6.67 -0.50
C CYS A 60 10.29 5.24 -0.85
N LYS A 61 10.00 4.40 0.16
CA LYS A 61 9.48 3.05 -0.05
C LYS A 61 8.04 2.99 0.39
N TRP A 62 7.17 2.53 -0.51
CA TRP A 62 5.76 2.25 -0.21
C TRP A 62 5.63 0.84 0.37
N ILE A 63 4.84 0.70 1.44
CA ILE A 63 4.59 -0.58 2.09
C ILE A 63 3.10 -0.85 2.02
N PHE A 64 2.73 -1.77 1.13
CA PHE A 64 1.34 -2.18 0.95
C PHE A 64 0.96 -3.26 1.96
N ALA A 65 -0.20 -3.11 2.58
CA ALA A 65 -0.73 -4.07 3.54
C ALA A 65 -2.25 -4.22 3.37
N VAL A 66 -2.76 -5.44 3.50
CA VAL A 66 -4.19 -5.71 3.54
C VAL A 66 -4.57 -5.93 5.01
N LYS A 67 -5.52 -5.13 5.51
CA LYS A 67 -6.16 -5.41 6.80
C LYS A 67 -7.34 -6.34 6.59
N TYR A 68 -7.36 -7.42 7.36
CA TYR A 68 -8.45 -8.39 7.39
C TYR A 68 -9.32 -8.16 8.64
N ASN A 69 -10.62 -8.43 8.52
CA ASN A 69 -11.54 -8.52 9.65
C ASN A 69 -11.30 -9.83 10.40
N SER A 70 -11.81 -9.93 11.63
CA SER A 70 -11.74 -11.16 12.44
C SER A 70 -12.43 -12.38 11.78
N ASN A 71 -13.30 -12.15 10.79
CA ASN A 71 -13.95 -13.19 10.00
C ASN A 71 -13.18 -13.57 8.71
N GLY A 72 -11.97 -13.04 8.50
CA GLY A 72 -11.14 -13.31 7.33
C GLY A 72 -11.48 -12.50 6.07
N SER A 73 -12.55 -11.69 6.07
CA SER A 73 -12.86 -10.79 4.94
C SER A 73 -11.94 -9.58 4.92
N ILE A 74 -11.69 -9.03 3.72
CA ILE A 74 -10.87 -7.83 3.54
C ILE A 74 -11.58 -6.64 4.19
N GLN A 75 -10.94 -6.05 5.20
CA GLN A 75 -11.42 -4.84 5.85
C GLN A 75 -10.98 -3.61 5.05
N ARG A 76 -9.70 -3.53 4.67
CA ARG A 76 -9.14 -2.35 3.99
C ARG A 76 -7.80 -2.64 3.33
N TYR A 77 -7.59 -2.10 2.14
CA TYR A 77 -6.28 -1.98 1.52
C TYR A 77 -5.57 -0.73 2.04
N LYS A 78 -4.36 -0.88 2.58
CA LYS A 78 -3.53 0.21 3.12
C LYS A 78 -2.24 0.31 2.31
N SER A 79 -1.91 1.52 1.87
CA SER A 79 -0.62 1.89 1.28
C SER A 79 0.25 2.67 2.27
#